data_AF-A0A2X0YZL8-F1
#
_entry.id   AF-A0A2X0YZL8-F1
#
_cell.length_a   1.000
_cell.length_b   1.000
_cell.length_c   1.000
_cell.angle_alpha   90.00
_cell.angle_beta   90.00
_cell.angle_gamma   90.00
#
_symmetry.space_group_name_H-M   'P 1'
#
loop_
_entity.id
_entity.type
_entity.pdbx_description
1 polymer ?
#
loop_
_entity_poly.entity_id
_entity_poly.type
_entity_poly.pdbx_seq_one_letter_code
_entity_poly.pdbx_strand_id
1 'polypeptide(L)'
;MSRIIGVEQSLTNIEDALKAQGFEVIQLRNEEDAKKCDACIITGQDRDVMGISDPVMAGPVIDADGLSANEVVERVQKYFH
;
A
#
# COMPACT_ATOMS: atom_id res chain seq x y z
N MET A 1 8.84 9.97 12.08
CA MET A 1 8.31 8.60 12.19
C MET A 1 8.33 8.02 10.79
N SER A 2 9.03 6.91 10.57
CA SER A 2 8.97 6.17 9.31
C SER A 2 7.58 5.58 9.18
N ARG A 3 6.91 5.79 8.05
CA ARG A 3 5.60 5.20 7.77
C ARG A 3 5.80 3.93 6.97
N ILE A 4 5.12 2.87 7.39
CA ILE A 4 5.21 1.57 6.76
C ILE A 4 4.06 1.45 5.75
N ILE A 5 4.40 1.24 4.49
CA ILE A 5 3.45 1.11 3.39
C ILE A 5 3.45 -0.35 2.95
N GLY A 6 2.31 -1.01 3.09
CA GLY A 6 2.09 -2.34 2.54
C GLY A 6 1.88 -2.24 1.03
N VAL A 7 2.67 -2.96 0.25
CA VAL A 7 2.53 -3.01 -1.20
C VAL A 7 2.30 -4.46 -1.62
N GLU A 8 1.36 -4.66 -2.52
CA GLU A 8 1.10 -5.97 -3.10
C GLU A 8 2.34 -6.50 -3.83
N GLN A 9 2.55 -7.81 -3.81
CA GLN A 9 3.74 -8.44 -4.41
C GLN A 9 3.90 -8.18 -5.91
N SER A 10 2.79 -7.96 -6.61
CA SER A 10 2.74 -7.61 -8.02
C SER A 10 3.27 -6.20 -8.31
N LEU A 11 3.34 -5.33 -7.30
CA LEU A 11 3.59 -3.88 -7.42
C LEU A 11 5.05 -3.49 -7.07
N THR A 12 6.04 -4.27 -7.50
CA THR A 12 7.46 -4.02 -7.20
C THR A 12 7.95 -2.63 -7.64
N ASN A 13 7.45 -2.13 -8.78
CA ASN A 13 7.81 -0.78 -9.26
C ASN A 13 7.35 0.33 -8.31
N ILE A 14 6.23 0.12 -7.62
CA ILE A 14 5.72 1.07 -6.63
C ILE A 14 6.51 0.98 -5.33
N GLU A 15 6.90 -0.23 -4.93
CA GLU A 15 7.77 -0.44 -3.78
C GLU A 15 9.07 0.37 -3.89
N ASP A 16 9.77 0.28 -5.02
CA ASP A 16 11.01 1.03 -5.24
C ASP A 16 10.78 2.56 -5.19
N ALA A 17 9.71 3.04 -5.80
CA ALA A 17 9.38 4.47 -5.81
C ALA A 17 9.07 5.01 -4.39
N LEU A 18 8.34 4.25 -3.59
CA LEU A 18 8.03 4.61 -2.20
C LEU A 18 9.28 4.57 -1.31
N LYS A 19 10.13 3.54 -1.47
CA LYS A 19 11.43 3.45 -0.78
C LYS A 19 12.33 4.62 -1.13
N ALA A 20 12.39 5.00 -2.41
CA ALA A 20 13.16 6.15 -2.88
C ALA A 20 12.70 7.48 -2.23
N GLN A 21 11.43 7.58 -1.85
CA GLN A 21 10.85 8.74 -1.18
C GLN A 21 11.07 8.74 0.34
N GLY A 22 11.71 7.69 0.88
CA GLY A 22 11.97 7.55 2.31
C GLY A 22 10.85 6.88 3.10
N PHE A 23 9.87 6.27 2.43
CA PHE A 23 8.88 5.41 3.08
C PHE A 23 9.42 4.00 3.28
N GLU A 24 8.96 3.33 4.32
CA GLU A 24 9.32 1.93 4.57
C GLU A 24 8.29 1.05 3.88
N VAL A 25 8.71 0.18 2.96
CA VAL A 25 7.77 -0.64 2.19
C VAL A 25 7.90 -2.09 2.57
N ILE A 26 6.76 -2.73 2.82
CA ILE A 26 6.67 -4.16 3.11
C ILE A 26 5.75 -4.84 2.11
N GLN A 27 6.05 -6.11 1.83
CA GLN A 27 5.26 -6.95 0.95
C GLN A 27 4.05 -7.49 1.73
N LEU A 28 2.85 -7.17 1.27
CA LEU A 28 1.62 -7.70 1.86
C LEU A 28 1.47 -9.17 1.46
N ARG A 29 1.75 -10.08 2.40
CA ARG A 29 1.55 -11.53 2.22
C ARG A 29 0.31 -12.02 2.93
N ASN A 30 0.07 -11.50 4.13
CA ASN A 30 -1.01 -11.92 5.01
C ASN A 30 -1.71 -10.70 5.63
N GLU A 31 -2.91 -10.90 6.18
CA GLU A 31 -3.65 -9.87 6.93
C GLU A 31 -2.89 -9.32 8.15
N GLU A 32 -1.93 -10.07 8.71
CA GLU A 32 -1.10 -9.58 9.81
C GLU A 32 -0.08 -8.53 9.38
N ASP A 33 0.44 -8.63 8.15
CA ASP A 33 1.36 -7.63 7.61
C ASP A 33 0.59 -6.34 7.31
N ALA A 34 -0.61 -6.50 6.75
CA ALA A 34 -1.60 -5.45 6.56
C ALA A 34 -1.92 -4.66 7.85
N LYS A 35 -2.03 -5.35 9.00
CA LYS A 35 -2.26 -4.68 10.30
C LYS A 35 -1.10 -3.83 10.78
N LYS A 36 0.12 -4.10 10.33
CA LYS A 36 1.35 -3.45 10.82
C LYS A 36 1.76 -2.22 10.00
N CYS A 37 1.10 -1.99 8.86
CA CYS A 37 1.37 -0.85 7.99
C CYS A 37 0.34 0.27 8.16
N ASP A 38 0.82 1.49 7.94
CA ASP A 38 0.05 2.74 8.02
C ASP A 38 -0.82 2.98 6.79
N ALA A 39 -0.50 2.41 5.64
CA ALA A 39 -1.30 2.45 4.42
C ALA A 39 -0.98 1.26 3.53
N CYS A 40 -1.89 0.94 2.61
CA CYS A 40 -1.72 -0.20 1.72
C CYS A 40 -2.05 0.11 0.28
N ILE A 41 -1.21 -0.39 -0.61
CA ILE A 41 -1.32 -0.21 -2.04
C ILE A 41 -1.68 -1.55 -2.66
N ILE A 42 -2.86 -1.61 -3.26
CA ILE A 42 -3.37 -2.79 -3.94
C ILE A 42 -3.82 -2.41 -5.34
N THR A 43 -3.84 -3.38 -6.25
CA THR A 43 -4.59 -3.20 -7.50
C THR A 43 -6.00 -3.71 -7.29
N GLY A 44 -7.02 -3.02 -7.82
CA GLY A 44 -8.44 -3.25 -7.51
C GLY A 44 -9.00 -4.67 -7.73
N GLN A 45 -8.19 -5.62 -8.22
CA GLN A 45 -8.54 -7.04 -8.33
C GLN A 45 -8.40 -7.82 -7.02
N ASP A 46 -7.57 -7.37 -6.05
CA ASP A 46 -7.33 -8.13 -4.82
C ASP A 46 -8.36 -7.85 -3.69
N ARG A 47 -9.31 -6.92 -3.93
CA ARG A 47 -10.36 -6.57 -2.94
C ARG A 47 -11.27 -7.76 -2.59
N ASP A 48 -11.43 -8.73 -3.49
CA ASP A 48 -12.34 -9.87 -3.32
C ASP A 48 -11.64 -11.13 -2.78
N VAL A 49 -10.33 -11.30 -2.97
CA VAL A 49 -9.61 -12.54 -2.60
C VAL A 49 -9.18 -12.60 -1.13
N MET A 50 -9.10 -11.47 -0.44
CA MET A 50 -8.68 -11.45 0.97
C MET A 50 -9.87 -11.52 1.97
N GLY A 51 -11.13 -11.55 1.51
CA GLY A 51 -12.31 -11.71 2.39
C GLY A 51 -12.52 -10.55 3.40
N ILE A 52 -11.83 -9.43 3.17
CA ILE A 52 -11.78 -8.26 4.05
C ILE A 52 -13.07 -7.44 3.84
N SER A 53 -14.17 -7.87 4.49
CA SER A 53 -15.42 -7.06 4.57
C SER A 53 -15.27 -5.84 5.49
N ASP A 54 -14.26 -5.84 6.36
CA ASP A 54 -13.94 -4.75 7.29
C ASP A 54 -12.47 -4.39 7.11
N PRO A 55 -12.07 -3.11 7.09
CA PRO A 55 -10.67 -2.73 6.98
C PRO A 55 -9.91 -3.27 8.21
N VAL A 56 -9.33 -4.46 8.05
CA VAL A 56 -8.45 -5.08 9.03
C VAL A 56 -7.14 -4.28 9.15
N MET A 57 -6.85 -3.44 8.16
CA MET A 57 -5.78 -2.45 8.15
C MET A 57 -6.17 -1.18 8.90
N ALA A 58 -5.25 -0.66 9.72
CA ALA A 58 -5.40 0.61 10.40
C ALA A 58 -5.26 1.84 9.47
N GLY A 59 -5.00 1.63 8.18
CA GLY A 59 -4.57 2.64 7.21
C GLY A 59 -5.46 2.80 5.98
N PRO A 60 -5.35 3.92 5.23
CA PRO A 60 -6.03 4.08 3.95
C PRO A 60 -5.50 3.06 2.92
N VAL A 61 -6.44 2.50 2.17
CA VAL A 61 -6.16 1.64 1.02
C VAL A 61 -6.14 2.51 -0.24
N ILE A 62 -5.04 2.44 -0.98
CA ILE A 62 -4.80 3.20 -2.19
C ILE A 62 -4.80 2.22 -3.35
N ASP A 63 -5.74 2.45 -4.27
CA ASP A 63 -5.82 1.68 -5.49
C ASP A 63 -4.75 2.16 -6.48
N ALA A 64 -3.88 1.25 -6.91
CA ALA A 64 -2.84 1.48 -7.90
C ALA A 64 -3.23 1.02 -9.30
N ASP A 65 -4.45 0.53 -9.51
CA ASP A 65 -4.91 0.08 -10.83
C ASP A 65 -4.90 1.25 -11.81
N GLY A 66 -4.18 1.06 -12.92
CA GLY A 66 -4.01 2.09 -13.94
C GLY A 66 -3.19 3.32 -13.53
N LEU A 67 -2.60 3.35 -12.31
CA LEU A 67 -1.77 4.45 -11.84
C LEU A 67 -0.28 4.14 -11.98
N SER A 68 0.52 5.18 -12.22
CA SER A 68 1.97 5.09 -12.18
C SER A 68 2.51 5.11 -10.74
N ALA A 69 3.68 4.54 -10.51
CA ALA A 69 4.34 4.53 -9.20
C ALA A 69 4.44 5.95 -8.57
N ASN A 70 4.76 6.97 -9.37
CA ASN A 70 4.79 8.36 -8.90
C ASN A 70 3.42 8.90 -8.46
N GLU A 71 2.34 8.54 -9.18
CA GLU A 71 0.98 8.98 -8.83
C GLU A 71 0.55 8.36 -7.51
N VAL A 72 0.89 7.08 -7.29
CA VAL A 72 0.63 6.38 -6.03
C VAL A 72 1.42 7.02 -4.89
N VAL A 73 2.71 7.30 -5.09
CA VAL A 73 3.54 8.03 -4.13
C VAL A 73 2.93 9.37 -3.75
N GLU A 74 2.50 10.17 -4.72
CA GLU A 74 1.88 11.47 -4.46
C GLU A 74 0.59 11.32 -3.65
N ARG A 75 -0.19 10.27 -3.96
CA ARG A 75 -1.43 9.97 -3.26
C ARG A 75 -1.17 9.53 -1.81
N VAL A 76 -0.19 8.65 -1.59
CA VAL A 76 0.32 8.27 -0.26
C VAL A 76 0.71 9.52 0.51
N GLN A 77 1.52 10.39 -0.08
CA GLN A 77 1.95 11.64 0.55
C GLN A 77 0.77 12.53 0.93
N LYS A 78 -0.26 12.66 0.07
CA LYS A 78 -1.47 13.45 0.37
C LYS A 78 -2.29 12.90 1.55
N TYR A 79 -2.32 11.59 1.75
CA TYR A 79 -3.00 10.99 2.91
C TYR A 79 -2.26 11.22 4.22
N PHE A 80 -0.95 11.44 4.14
CA PHE A 80 -0.05 11.51 5.28
C PHE A 80 0.50 12.91 5.59
N HIS A 81 0.04 13.90 4.83
CA HIS A 81 0.29 15.33 5.03
C HIS A 81 -0.67 15.90 6.09
#